data_AF-A0A7X2P9M2-F1
#
_entry.id   AF-A0A7X2P9M2-F1
#
_cell.length_a   1.000
_cell.length_b   1.000
_cell.length_c   1.000
_cell.angle_alpha   90.00
_cell.angle_beta   90.00
_cell.angle_gamma   90.00
#
_symmetry.space_group_name_H-M   'P 1'
#
loop_
_entity.id
_entity.type
_entity.pdbx_description
1 polymer ?
#
loop_
_entity_poly.entity_id
_entity_poly.type
_entity_poly.pdbx_seq_one_letter_code
_entity_poly.pdbx_strand_id
1 'polypeptide(L)'
;MSYDIRLKDPVTDETLDLPLKHVMTGGTYQADYDEQTRTFSPKPISEAWLNVTYNYGRYYYDATDGDPRFAYDEISAYYADGTTGPVKTEYGIRGIYGKTGADSIPMLQDMIERIKAKYKPAGEWLITSRDRTRYRDKSGKEVDFYYALHHRDECSSEDYTEDISEGPCDDYWEATAANAIRPLYQLIAMAKLRPDGVWDGD
;
A
#
# COMPACT_ATOMS: atom_id res chain seq x y z
N MET A 1 -4.63 -8.42 -0.04
CA MET A 1 -4.74 -7.86 1.32
C MET A 1 -4.31 -6.41 1.26
N SER A 2 -4.93 -5.52 2.05
CA SER A 2 -4.56 -4.10 2.16
C SER A 2 -4.88 -3.57 3.56
N TYR A 3 -4.46 -2.35 3.85
CA TYR A 3 -4.64 -1.68 5.15
C TYR A 3 -5.02 -0.21 4.94
N ASP A 4 -5.74 0.38 5.89
CA ASP A 4 -6.11 1.78 5.86
C ASP A 4 -5.11 2.65 6.64
N ILE A 5 -4.83 3.82 6.08
CA ILE A 5 -4.13 4.92 6.74
C ILE A 5 -5.09 6.11 6.81
N ARG A 6 -5.28 6.67 8.00
CA ARG A 6 -6.23 7.75 8.29
C ARG A 6 -5.50 8.92 8.95
N LEU A 7 -5.89 10.13 8.57
CA LEU A 7 -5.46 11.35 9.26
C LEU A 7 -6.60 11.80 10.18
N LYS A 8 -6.37 11.71 11.48
CA LYS A 8 -7.39 11.88 12.51
C LYS A 8 -7.28 13.19 13.28
N ASP A 9 -8.40 13.65 13.82
CA ASP A 9 -8.43 14.74 14.78
C ASP A 9 -7.78 14.27 16.10
N PRO A 10 -6.77 14.97 16.64
CA PRO A 10 -6.10 14.55 17.86
C PRO A 10 -6.98 14.64 19.12
N VAL A 11 -8.13 15.32 19.06
CA VAL A 11 -9.07 15.47 20.17
C VAL A 11 -10.24 14.50 20.06
N THR A 12 -10.87 14.39 18.88
CA THR A 12 -12.05 13.55 18.70
C THR A 12 -11.74 12.12 18.26
N ASP A 13 -10.52 11.85 17.78
CA ASP A 13 -10.10 10.58 17.16
C ASP A 13 -10.88 10.21 15.89
N GLU A 14 -11.69 11.13 15.36
CA GLU A 14 -12.43 10.95 14.11
C GLU A 14 -11.53 11.23 12.90
N THR A 15 -11.79 10.57 11.78
CA THR A 15 -11.08 10.85 10.52
C THR A 15 -11.43 12.26 10.05
N LEU A 16 -10.41 13.05 9.72
CA LEU A 16 -10.58 14.45 9.34
C LEU A 16 -11.19 14.59 7.96
N ASP A 17 -12.09 15.56 7.81
CA ASP A 17 -12.45 16.06 6.49
C ASP A 17 -11.39 17.02 5.94
N LEU A 18 -11.10 16.85 4.65
CA LEU A 18 -10.32 17.79 3.84
C LEU A 18 -11.23 18.93 3.33
N PRO A 19 -10.69 20.14 3.13
CA PRO A 19 -11.46 21.30 2.68
C PRO A 19 -12.00 21.17 1.23
N LEU A 20 -11.61 20.12 0.52
CA LEU A 20 -12.03 19.84 -0.85
C LEU A 20 -12.31 18.34 -1.01
N LYS A 21 -13.37 18.03 -1.75
CA LYS A 21 -13.66 16.65 -2.15
C LYS A 21 -12.59 16.17 -3.13
N HIS A 22 -12.23 14.91 -3.01
CA HIS A 22 -11.19 14.29 -3.81
C HIS A 22 -11.59 12.86 -4.14
N VAL A 23 -10.98 12.32 -5.19
CA VAL A 23 -11.12 10.91 -5.55
C VAL A 23 -9.81 10.22 -5.19
N MET A 24 -9.82 9.43 -4.11
CA MET A 24 -8.73 8.51 -3.80
C MET A 24 -9.09 7.12 -4.30
N THR A 25 -8.19 6.52 -5.07
CA THR A 25 -8.24 5.11 -5.44
C THR A 25 -7.07 4.40 -4.80
N GLY A 26 -7.37 3.35 -4.03
CA GLY A 26 -6.41 2.49 -3.35
C GLY A 26 -6.76 1.01 -3.55
N GLY A 27 -6.38 0.15 -2.60
CA GLY A 27 -6.76 -1.26 -2.64
C GLY A 27 -8.28 -1.42 -2.53
N THR A 28 -8.92 -0.52 -1.78
CA THR A 28 -10.36 -0.29 -1.74
C THR A 28 -10.64 1.21 -1.87
N TYR A 29 -11.84 1.58 -2.30
CA TYR A 29 -12.29 2.98 -2.38
C TYR A 29 -13.82 3.04 -2.40
N GLN A 30 -14.40 4.19 -2.05
CA GLN A 30 -15.84 4.40 -2.17
C GLN A 30 -16.22 4.58 -3.65
N ALA A 31 -17.28 3.92 -4.08
CA ALA A 31 -17.81 4.01 -5.44
C ALA A 31 -19.30 4.38 -5.42
N ASP A 32 -19.70 5.20 -6.38
CA ASP A 32 -21.10 5.44 -6.72
C ASP A 32 -21.54 4.43 -7.77
N TYR A 33 -22.79 3.95 -7.67
CA TYR A 33 -23.41 3.06 -8.66
C TYR A 33 -24.38 3.86 -9.51
N ASP A 34 -24.16 3.87 -10.83
CA ASP A 34 -25.09 4.45 -11.79
C ASP A 34 -26.09 3.38 -12.24
N GLU A 35 -27.37 3.56 -11.91
CA GLU A 35 -28.43 2.61 -12.26
C GLU A 35 -28.72 2.54 -13.77
N GLN A 36 -28.50 3.63 -14.51
CA GLN A 36 -28.79 3.71 -15.94
C GLN A 36 -27.74 2.95 -16.74
N THR A 37 -26.47 3.19 -16.43
CA THR A 37 -25.35 2.51 -17.11
C THR A 37 -25.01 1.17 -16.47
N ARG A 38 -25.48 0.92 -15.25
CA ARG A 38 -25.15 -0.25 -14.41
C ARG A 38 -23.64 -0.37 -14.16
N THR A 39 -22.99 0.76 -13.98
CA THR A 39 -21.53 0.83 -13.74
C THR A 39 -21.20 1.50 -12.42
N PHE A 40 -20.10 1.08 -11.81
CA PHE A 40 -19.50 1.79 -10.67
C PHE A 40 -18.53 2.86 -11.15
N SER A 41 -18.52 4.00 -10.48
CA SER A 41 -17.52 5.05 -10.65
C SER A 41 -16.94 5.48 -9.31
N PRO A 42 -15.66 5.84 -9.21
CA PRO A 42 -15.09 6.35 -7.97
C PRO A 42 -15.88 7.56 -7.43
N LYS A 43 -16.24 7.50 -6.15
CA LYS A 43 -17.01 8.53 -5.44
C LYS A 43 -16.06 9.59 -4.89
N PRO A 44 -16.32 10.90 -5.11
CA PRO A 44 -15.59 11.96 -4.41
C PRO A 44 -15.91 11.96 -2.90
N ILE A 45 -14.87 11.84 -2.08
CA ILE A 45 -14.93 11.85 -0.61
C ILE A 45 -14.24 13.09 -0.03
N SER A 46 -14.59 13.47 1.20
CA SER A 46 -13.88 14.51 1.96
C SER A 46 -12.95 13.93 3.02
N GLU A 47 -13.26 12.75 3.54
CA GLU A 47 -12.50 12.10 4.62
C GLU A 47 -11.05 11.80 4.20
N ALA A 48 -10.10 12.09 5.09
CA ALA A 48 -8.67 11.96 4.88
C ALA A 48 -8.17 10.54 5.21
N TRP A 49 -8.58 9.57 4.38
CA TRP A 49 -8.10 8.19 4.48
C TRP A 49 -7.72 7.60 3.13
N LEU A 50 -6.84 6.60 3.17
CA LEU A 50 -6.35 5.89 2.02
C LEU A 50 -6.13 4.42 2.34
N ASN A 51 -6.61 3.53 1.46
CA ASN A 51 -6.32 2.10 1.53
C ASN A 51 -5.10 1.74 0.67
N VAL A 52 -4.10 1.07 1.24
CA VAL A 52 -2.86 0.70 0.56
C VAL A 52 -2.65 -0.81 0.57
N THR A 53 -2.31 -1.41 -0.58
CA THR A 53 -1.97 -2.83 -0.67
C THR A 53 -0.69 -3.17 0.13
N TYR A 54 -0.67 -4.33 0.78
CA TYR A 54 0.54 -4.86 1.43
C TYR A 54 1.67 -5.13 0.43
N ASN A 55 1.34 -5.31 -0.85
CA ASN A 55 2.32 -5.57 -1.90
C ASN A 55 3.39 -4.46 -1.99
N TYR A 56 3.05 -3.23 -1.60
CA TYR A 56 3.98 -2.10 -1.60
C TYR A 56 4.90 -2.07 -0.40
N GLY A 57 4.60 -2.84 0.67
CA GLY A 57 5.30 -2.79 1.94
C GLY A 57 6.82 -2.95 1.80
N ARG A 58 7.28 -3.88 0.95
CA ARG A 58 8.71 -4.11 0.73
C ARG A 58 9.49 -2.83 0.37
N TYR A 59 8.88 -1.94 -0.41
CA TYR A 59 9.53 -0.69 -0.82
C TYR A 59 9.66 0.29 0.34
N TYR A 60 8.66 0.31 1.22
CA TYR A 60 8.66 1.15 2.41
C TYR A 60 9.65 0.65 3.46
N TYR A 61 9.65 -0.66 3.74
CA TYR A 61 10.65 -1.30 4.61
C TYR A 61 12.06 -1.02 4.08
N ASP A 62 12.33 -1.35 2.82
CA ASP A 62 13.65 -1.16 2.19
C ASP A 62 14.13 0.30 2.21
N ALA A 63 13.23 1.27 2.05
CA ALA A 63 13.59 2.69 2.02
C ALA A 63 13.85 3.28 3.41
N THR A 64 13.31 2.66 4.46
CA THR A 64 13.33 3.21 5.82
C THR A 64 14.11 2.37 6.82
N ASP A 65 14.67 1.24 6.37
CA ASP A 65 15.49 0.36 7.19
C ASP A 65 16.58 1.14 7.94
N GLY A 66 16.60 0.97 9.26
CA GLY A 66 17.53 1.64 10.17
C GLY A 66 17.26 3.13 10.45
N ASP A 67 16.19 3.72 9.90
CA ASP A 67 15.84 5.13 10.18
C ASP A 67 14.92 5.24 11.40
N PRO A 68 15.40 5.82 12.52
CA PRO A 68 14.63 5.85 13.76
C PRO A 68 13.36 6.69 13.68
N ARG A 69 13.21 7.56 12.67
CA ARG A 69 11.96 8.31 12.47
C ARG A 69 10.82 7.39 12.03
N PHE A 70 11.15 6.29 11.36
CA PHE A 70 10.21 5.29 10.87
C PHE A 70 10.12 4.04 11.74
N ALA A 71 10.84 4.01 12.85
CA ALA A 71 10.81 2.90 13.79
C ALA A 71 9.43 2.83 14.47
N TYR A 72 8.87 1.62 14.52
CA TYR A 72 7.68 1.31 15.29
C TYR A 72 7.81 -0.07 15.92
N ASP A 73 7.21 -0.26 17.09
CA ASP A 73 7.26 -1.52 17.82
C ASP A 73 6.05 -2.39 17.46
N GLU A 74 6.31 -3.62 17.04
CA GLU A 74 5.28 -4.61 16.68
C GLU A 74 5.48 -5.92 17.45
N ILE A 75 4.38 -6.54 17.86
CA ILE A 75 4.40 -7.87 18.46
C ILE A 75 4.72 -8.89 17.36
N SER A 76 5.81 -9.64 17.51
CA SER A 76 6.29 -10.51 16.43
C SER A 76 5.43 -11.74 16.16
N ALA A 77 4.56 -12.12 17.10
CA ALA A 77 3.66 -13.27 16.98
C ALA A 77 2.55 -13.20 18.04
N TYR A 78 1.36 -13.67 17.69
CA TYR A 78 0.29 -13.99 18.64
C TYR A 78 0.12 -15.50 18.68
N TYR A 79 0.18 -16.07 19.88
CA TYR A 79 0.06 -17.51 20.08
C TYR A 79 -1.37 -17.89 20.50
N ALA A 80 -1.78 -19.12 20.17
CA ALA A 80 -3.13 -19.60 20.43
C ALA A 80 -3.48 -19.67 21.93
N ASP A 81 -2.48 -19.70 22.81
CA ASP A 81 -2.63 -19.67 24.26
C ASP A 81 -2.80 -18.24 24.83
N GLY A 82 -2.89 -17.23 23.96
CA GLY A 82 -3.04 -15.83 24.32
C GLY A 82 -1.73 -15.13 24.69
N THR A 83 -0.59 -15.83 24.62
CA THR A 83 0.72 -15.21 24.81
C THR A 83 1.18 -14.51 23.53
N THR A 84 2.10 -13.55 23.68
CA THR A 84 2.67 -12.79 22.57
C THR A 84 4.17 -13.06 22.45
N GLY A 85 4.67 -13.04 21.23
CA GLY A 85 6.09 -13.01 20.94
C GLY A 85 6.75 -11.73 21.47
N PRO A 86 8.09 -11.63 21.40
CA PRO A 86 8.79 -10.42 21.76
C PRO A 86 8.33 -9.23 20.90
N VAL A 87 8.37 -8.04 21.49
CA VAL A 87 8.26 -6.80 20.74
C VAL A 87 9.51 -6.65 19.89
N LYS A 88 9.33 -6.40 18.59
CA LYS A 88 10.39 -6.10 17.66
C LYS A 88 10.18 -4.70 17.10
N THR A 89 11.28 -3.98 16.96
CA THR A 89 11.27 -2.71 16.24
C THR A 89 11.37 -3.01 14.75
N GLU A 90 10.35 -2.59 14.02
CA GLU A 90 10.26 -2.64 12.57
C GLU A 90 10.33 -1.21 12.01
N TYR A 91 10.53 -1.09 10.69
CA TYR A 91 10.55 0.19 9.97
C TYR A 91 9.46 0.23 8.92
N GLY A 92 9.18 1.37 8.31
CA GLY A 92 8.25 1.44 7.17
C GLY A 92 7.19 2.50 7.32
N ILE A 93 6.12 2.39 6.54
CA ILE A 93 5.07 3.41 6.48
C ILE A 93 4.37 3.61 7.83
N ARG A 94 4.22 2.55 8.63
CA ARG A 94 3.62 2.59 9.97
C ARG A 94 4.41 3.47 10.95
N GLY A 95 5.68 3.78 10.66
CA GLY A 95 6.47 4.71 11.44
C GLY A 95 5.94 6.15 11.46
N ILE A 96 5.02 6.52 10.55
CA ILE A 96 4.33 7.81 10.61
C ILE A 96 3.17 7.84 11.61
N TYR A 97 2.71 6.69 12.11
CA TYR A 97 1.58 6.64 13.04
C TYR A 97 1.91 7.39 14.33
N GLY A 98 0.95 8.15 14.83
CA GLY A 98 1.13 9.08 15.94
C GLY A 98 1.92 10.35 15.60
N LYS A 99 2.41 10.52 14.37
CA LYS A 99 2.99 11.79 13.89
C LYS A 99 1.90 12.70 13.37
N THR A 100 2.13 14.01 13.50
CA THR A 100 1.27 15.00 12.86
C THR A 100 1.44 14.98 11.34
N GLY A 101 0.43 15.50 10.62
CA GLY A 101 0.53 15.76 9.20
C GLY A 101 1.79 16.58 8.89
N ALA A 102 2.02 17.66 9.64
CA ALA A 102 3.21 18.51 9.49
C ALA A 102 4.52 17.73 9.61
N ASP A 103 4.68 16.92 10.66
CA ASP A 103 5.91 16.14 10.92
C ASP A 103 6.13 15.06 9.85
N SER A 104 5.05 14.49 9.33
CA SER A 104 5.12 13.39 8.35
C SER A 104 5.54 13.84 6.95
N ILE A 105 5.30 15.10 6.56
CA ILE A 105 5.62 15.60 5.21
C ILE A 105 7.09 15.36 4.84
N PRO A 106 8.09 15.83 5.63
CA PRO A 106 9.49 15.60 5.30
C PRO A 106 9.88 14.11 5.37
N MET A 107 9.22 13.32 6.22
CA MET A 107 9.44 11.88 6.28
C MET A 107 8.99 11.20 4.98
N LEU A 108 7.75 11.42 4.55
CA LEU A 108 7.18 10.85 3.33
C LEU A 108 7.95 11.29 2.08
N GLN A 109 8.39 12.56 2.02
CA GLN A 109 9.24 13.06 0.93
C GLN A 109 10.59 12.32 0.88
N ASP A 110 11.25 12.15 2.02
CA ASP A 110 12.51 11.41 2.10
C ASP A 110 12.33 9.94 1.71
N MET A 111 11.26 9.28 2.14
CA MET A 111 10.94 7.90 1.73
C MET A 111 10.80 7.80 0.20
N ILE A 112 10.08 8.73 -0.44
CA ILE A 112 9.94 8.76 -1.90
C ILE A 112 11.30 8.89 -2.58
N GLU A 113 12.16 9.80 -2.10
CA GLU A 113 13.46 10.03 -2.71
C GLU A 113 14.41 8.83 -2.52
N ARG A 114 14.34 8.12 -1.39
CA ARG A 114 15.10 6.88 -1.17
C ARG A 114 14.64 5.75 -2.08
N ILE A 115 13.32 5.59 -2.28
CA ILE A 115 12.77 4.63 -3.25
C ILE A 115 13.29 4.98 -4.66
N LYS A 116 13.19 6.24 -5.08
CA LYS A 116 13.71 6.67 -6.40
C LYS A 116 15.21 6.47 -6.53
N ALA A 117 16.01 6.80 -5.52
CA ALA A 117 17.45 6.64 -5.57
C ALA A 117 17.85 5.16 -5.77
N LYS A 118 17.12 4.24 -5.13
CA LYS A 118 17.36 2.79 -5.24
C LYS A 118 16.87 2.20 -6.57
N TYR A 119 15.66 2.54 -6.99
CA TYR A 119 14.99 1.90 -8.14
C TYR A 119 15.01 2.72 -9.44
N LYS A 120 15.57 3.93 -9.39
CA LYS A 120 15.70 4.86 -10.53
C LYS A 120 17.04 5.62 -10.55
N PRO A 121 18.21 4.97 -10.36
CA PRO A 121 19.50 5.63 -10.08
C PRO A 121 20.07 6.51 -11.20
N ALA A 122 19.51 6.47 -12.41
CA ALA A 122 19.92 7.30 -13.54
C ALA A 122 18.74 7.98 -14.26
N GLY A 123 17.59 8.10 -13.59
CA GLY A 123 16.35 8.56 -14.23
C GLY A 123 15.63 7.46 -15.04
N GLU A 124 16.23 6.28 -15.15
CA GLU A 124 15.66 5.07 -15.75
C GLU A 124 15.20 4.12 -14.65
N TRP A 125 14.01 3.54 -14.79
CA TRP A 125 13.51 2.55 -13.84
C TRP A 125 14.23 1.22 -14.01
N LEU A 126 14.64 0.61 -12.89
CA LEU A 126 15.26 -0.71 -12.93
C LEU A 126 14.28 -1.77 -13.45
N ILE A 127 14.84 -2.79 -14.08
CA ILE A 127 14.14 -4.06 -14.32
C ILE A 127 14.57 -5.01 -13.21
N THR A 128 13.61 -5.64 -12.55
CA THR A 128 13.86 -6.61 -11.49
C THR A 128 13.17 -7.93 -11.81
N SER A 129 13.84 -9.03 -11.49
CA SER A 129 13.29 -10.37 -11.67
C SER A 129 12.40 -10.75 -10.48
N ARG A 130 11.24 -11.34 -10.78
CA ARG A 130 10.25 -11.79 -9.81
C ARG A 130 9.90 -13.24 -10.07
N ASP A 131 9.96 -14.05 -9.03
CA ASP A 131 9.43 -15.41 -9.09
C ASP A 131 7.91 -15.35 -8.95
N ARG A 132 7.23 -16.04 -9.85
CA ARG A 132 5.77 -16.07 -9.99
C ARG A 132 5.32 -17.50 -10.21
N THR A 133 4.07 -17.75 -9.89
CA THR A 133 3.42 -19.02 -10.17
C THR A 133 2.26 -18.75 -11.12
N ARG A 134 2.23 -19.43 -12.26
CA ARG A 134 1.07 -19.46 -13.16
C ARG A 134 0.29 -20.74 -12.93
N TYR A 135 -1.03 -20.67 -13.09
CA TYR A 135 -1.91 -21.83 -12.96
C TYR A 135 -2.55 -22.12 -14.31
N ARG A 136 -2.68 -23.41 -14.65
CA ARG A 136 -3.31 -23.87 -15.90
C ARG A 136 -4.39 -24.90 -15.57
N ASP A 137 -5.53 -24.83 -16.26
CA ASP A 137 -6.58 -25.84 -16.17
C ASP A 137 -6.22 -27.13 -16.94
N LYS A 138 -7.10 -28.14 -16.89
CA LYS A 138 -6.94 -29.42 -17.61
C LYS A 138 -6.80 -29.31 -19.13
N SER A 139 -7.21 -28.18 -19.72
CA SER A 139 -7.04 -27.90 -21.15
C SER A 139 -5.71 -27.20 -21.47
N GLY A 140 -4.93 -26.83 -20.45
CA GLY A 140 -3.69 -26.07 -20.55
C GLY A 140 -3.88 -24.55 -20.58
N LYS A 141 -5.13 -24.06 -20.44
CA LYS A 141 -5.44 -22.64 -20.44
C LYS A 141 -5.01 -22.01 -19.11
N GLU A 142 -4.35 -20.87 -19.18
CA GLU A 142 -3.95 -20.12 -17.99
C GLU A 142 -5.19 -19.57 -17.26
N VAL A 143 -5.23 -19.75 -15.95
CA VAL A 143 -6.33 -19.37 -15.05
C VAL A 143 -5.78 -18.63 -13.84
N ASP A 144 -6.62 -17.80 -13.21
CA ASP A 144 -6.23 -17.10 -11.99
C ASP A 144 -6.12 -18.06 -10.78
N PHE A 145 -5.45 -17.58 -9.73
CA PHE A 145 -5.24 -18.34 -8.51
C PHE A 145 -6.54 -18.79 -7.83
N TYR A 146 -7.60 -17.97 -7.84
CA TYR A 146 -8.87 -18.31 -7.19
C TYR A 146 -9.56 -19.46 -7.92
N TYR A 147 -9.57 -19.41 -9.25
CA TYR A 147 -10.05 -20.52 -10.06
C TYR A 147 -9.28 -21.81 -9.73
N ALA A 148 -7.95 -21.73 -9.70
CA ALA A 148 -7.09 -22.87 -9.39
C ALA A 148 -7.29 -23.40 -7.96
N LEU A 149 -7.54 -22.52 -6.99
CA LEU A 149 -7.82 -22.88 -5.60
C LEU A 149 -9.12 -23.67 -5.48
N HIS A 150 -10.15 -23.30 -6.23
CA HIS A 150 -11.44 -24.00 -6.25
C HIS A 150 -11.44 -25.28 -7.10
N HIS A 151 -10.49 -25.44 -8.02
CA HIS A 151 -10.38 -26.59 -8.92
C HIS A 151 -9.01 -27.27 -8.80
N ARG A 152 -8.53 -27.42 -7.56
CA ARG A 152 -7.15 -27.83 -7.26
C ARG A 152 -6.75 -29.16 -7.91
N ASP A 153 -7.68 -30.11 -8.00
CA ASP A 153 -7.44 -31.44 -8.58
C ASP A 153 -7.42 -31.44 -10.12
N GLU A 154 -7.84 -30.34 -10.74
CA GLU A 154 -7.93 -30.17 -12.20
C GLU A 154 -6.95 -29.12 -12.75
N CYS A 155 -6.16 -28.48 -11.88
CA CYS A 155 -5.23 -27.43 -12.25
C CYS A 155 -3.78 -27.81 -11.94
N SER A 156 -2.86 -27.42 -12.82
CA SER A 156 -1.42 -27.51 -12.60
C SER A 156 -0.84 -26.13 -12.29
N SER A 157 0.21 -26.07 -11.47
CA SER A 157 0.99 -24.84 -11.21
C SER A 157 2.40 -24.97 -11.77
N GLU A 158 2.94 -23.87 -12.27
CA GLU A 158 4.31 -23.76 -12.78
C GLU A 158 4.95 -22.47 -12.26
N ASP A 159 6.13 -22.60 -11.64
CA ASP A 159 6.92 -21.47 -11.21
C ASP A 159 7.78 -20.95 -12.36
N TYR A 160 7.85 -19.64 -12.50
CA TYR A 160 8.65 -18.96 -13.51
C TYR A 160 9.18 -17.63 -13.00
N THR A 161 10.29 -17.20 -13.56
CA THR A 161 10.84 -15.87 -13.28
C THR A 161 10.44 -14.90 -14.38
N GLU A 162 9.98 -13.72 -13.99
CA GLU A 162 9.58 -12.64 -14.89
C GLU A 162 10.36 -11.37 -14.58
N ASP A 163 10.88 -10.73 -15.63
CA ASP A 163 11.52 -9.44 -15.53
C ASP A 163 10.48 -8.32 -15.63
N ILE A 164 10.39 -7.51 -14.58
CA ILE A 164 9.37 -6.47 -14.43
C ILE A 164 10.05 -5.12 -14.24
N SER A 165 9.55 -4.11 -14.96
CA SER A 165 9.98 -2.73 -14.74
C SER A 165 9.46 -2.21 -13.41
N GLU A 166 10.33 -1.56 -12.64
CA GLU A 166 9.97 -0.82 -11.43
C GLU A 166 9.23 0.50 -11.72
N GLY A 167 8.99 0.79 -13.01
CA GLY A 167 8.22 1.93 -13.48
C GLY A 167 6.72 1.84 -13.23
N PRO A 168 5.98 2.91 -13.60
CA PRO A 168 4.53 2.95 -13.42
C PRO A 168 3.85 1.92 -14.31
N CYS A 169 2.83 1.24 -13.77
CA CYS A 169 1.91 0.44 -14.56
C CYS A 169 0.46 0.71 -14.15
N ASP A 170 -0.47 0.13 -14.93
CA ASP A 170 -1.91 0.33 -14.76
C ASP A 170 -2.53 -0.63 -13.73
N ASP A 171 -1.88 -1.78 -13.47
CA ASP A 171 -2.30 -2.69 -12.42
C ASP A 171 -1.91 -2.14 -11.05
N TYR A 172 -2.91 -1.76 -10.26
CA TYR A 172 -2.71 -1.29 -8.89
C TYR A 172 -2.02 -2.36 -8.02
N TRP A 173 -2.36 -3.63 -8.19
CA TRP A 173 -1.84 -4.69 -7.32
C TRP A 173 -0.41 -5.08 -7.66
N GLU A 174 0.07 -4.74 -8.85
CA GLU A 174 1.44 -4.95 -9.27
C GLU A 174 2.39 -4.10 -8.43
N ALA A 175 3.28 -4.77 -7.71
CA ALA A 175 4.25 -4.14 -6.84
C ALA A 175 5.42 -3.60 -7.66
N THR A 176 5.34 -2.34 -8.07
CA THR A 176 6.47 -1.59 -8.63
C THR A 176 6.85 -0.42 -7.74
N ALA A 177 8.10 0.03 -7.79
CA ALA A 177 8.57 1.18 -7.02
C ALA A 177 7.75 2.44 -7.33
N ALA A 178 7.42 2.65 -8.60
CA ALA A 178 6.57 3.77 -9.02
C ALA A 178 5.15 3.66 -8.45
N ASN A 179 4.55 2.46 -8.45
CA ASN A 179 3.22 2.24 -7.87
C ASN A 179 3.22 2.45 -6.35
N ALA A 180 4.25 1.97 -5.65
CA ALA A 180 4.43 2.21 -4.21
C ALA A 180 4.63 3.69 -3.87
N ILE A 181 5.20 4.50 -4.76
CA ILE A 181 5.34 5.95 -4.55
C ILE A 181 3.99 6.69 -4.63
N ARG A 182 3.02 6.20 -5.43
CA ARG A 182 1.74 6.92 -5.68
C ARG A 182 0.95 7.21 -4.38
N PRO A 183 0.73 6.24 -3.47
CA PRO A 183 0.10 6.50 -2.17
C PRO A 183 0.83 7.55 -1.34
N LEU A 184 2.16 7.56 -1.35
CA LEU A 184 2.94 8.51 -0.55
C LEU A 184 2.67 9.96 -0.97
N TYR A 185 2.47 10.24 -2.26
CA TYR A 185 2.06 11.55 -2.74
C TYR A 185 0.66 11.96 -2.27
N GLN A 186 -0.28 11.01 -2.20
CA GLN A 186 -1.64 11.26 -1.70
C GLN A 186 -1.61 11.57 -0.20
N LEU A 187 -0.84 10.82 0.59
CA LEU A 187 -0.63 11.08 2.01
C LEU A 187 -0.01 12.47 2.26
N ILE A 188 1.00 12.86 1.46
CA ILE A 188 1.58 14.21 1.53
C ILE A 188 0.52 15.28 1.23
N ALA A 189 -0.37 15.05 0.24
CA ALA A 189 -1.42 16.00 -0.09
C ALA A 189 -2.41 16.18 1.08
N MET A 190 -2.82 15.09 1.73
CA MET A 190 -3.66 15.13 2.93
C MET A 190 -2.96 15.90 4.07
N ALA A 191 -1.70 15.55 4.36
CA ALA A 191 -0.91 16.22 5.40
C ALA A 191 -0.71 17.71 5.14
N LYS A 192 -0.60 18.15 3.89
CA LYS A 192 -0.51 19.58 3.54
C LYS A 192 -1.83 20.32 3.78
N LEU A 193 -2.97 19.65 3.58
CA LEU A 193 -4.30 20.23 3.77
C LEU A 193 -4.72 20.23 5.25
N ARG A 194 -4.29 19.23 6.01
CA ARG A 194 -4.55 19.07 7.45
C ARG A 194 -3.24 18.79 8.22
N PRO A 195 -2.33 19.78 8.30
CA PRO A 195 -1.04 19.60 8.99
C PRO A 195 -1.20 19.33 10.49
N ASP A 196 -2.36 19.66 11.04
CA ASP A 196 -2.80 19.48 12.43
C ASP A 196 -3.25 18.05 12.76
N GLY A 197 -3.63 17.25 11.76
CA GLY A 197 -4.10 15.89 11.99
C GLY A 197 -2.99 14.93 12.42
N VAL A 198 -3.36 13.84 13.07
CA VAL A 198 -2.43 12.78 13.51
C VAL A 198 -2.71 11.50 12.74
N TRP A 199 -1.66 10.86 12.23
CA TRP A 199 -1.81 9.61 11.48
C TRP A 199 -2.15 8.44 12.38
N ASP A 200 -3.04 7.59 11.89
CA ASP A 200 -3.42 6.31 12.48
C ASP A 200 -3.72 5.31 11.36
N GLY A 201 -3.80 4.02 11.69
CA GLY A 201 -4.12 3.00 10.72
C GLY A 201 -4.24 1.61 11.30
N ASP A 202 -4.50 0.64 10.43
CA ASP A 202 -4.75 -0.76 10.78
C ASP A 202 -3.46 -1.59 10.95
#